data_AF-A0A934EEE3-F1
#
_entry.id   AF-A0A934EEE3-F1
#
_cell.length_a   1.000
_cell.length_b   1.000
_cell.length_c   1.000
_cell.angle_alpha   90.00
_cell.angle_beta   90.00
_cell.angle_gamma   90.00
#
_symmetry.space_group_name_H-M   'P 1'
#
loop_
_entity.id
_entity.type
_entity.pdbx_description
1 polymer ?
#
loop_
_entity_poly.entity_id
_entity_poly.type
_entity_poly.pdbx_seq_one_letter_code
_entity_poly.pdbx_strand_id
1 'polypeptide(L)'
;MAENPLAVLGLFKTPKALLEAVPELSSRGLGRLEAYTPYPIHGLSQALGLRRTPLAGMVMVMGAAGTAAAFLFQWWMNAYDYPLVTGGKPLASWQAFVPIMFEVTVLFASFTAWLGAVILLCRLPKLWHPVLGSKAMPGITCDRFALSIEAENESFDSDKARQALVEAGASDVELVIPLPEAEPASLAFLLRLACAGTLAAAFAGLAMYWTIKLFPLFPPMSRMLSQPKLDSRQPAGFFADAGGAIPSAPGAVARGRLPYPFKTPEEAAVLADPLPRDMETLRKGRAKFDAVCKVCHGPLADGKPTLTKAYGATPADLQAARYLTFPDGSVFHTITKGKNSMPSFSAVLTEDERWQVVQYLRALQRARNAKDSDLP
;
A
#
# COMPACT_ATOMS: atom_id res chain seq x y z
N MET A 1 18.71 40.54 -40.05
CA MET A 1 17.45 40.05 -40.65
C MET A 1 16.35 40.58 -39.74
N ALA A 2 15.37 41.31 -40.26
CA ALA A 2 14.31 41.85 -39.43
C ALA A 2 13.59 40.68 -38.72
N GLU A 3 13.69 40.64 -37.40
CA GLU A 3 13.10 39.57 -36.59
C GLU A 3 11.58 39.73 -36.66
N ASN A 4 10.91 38.85 -37.42
CA ASN A 4 9.46 38.86 -37.46
C ASN A 4 8.92 38.64 -36.04
N PRO A 5 8.08 39.54 -35.51
CA PRO A 5 7.54 39.42 -34.16
C PRO A 5 6.64 38.19 -34.06
N LEU A 6 6.85 37.38 -33.01
CA LEU A 6 6.06 36.16 -32.76
C LEU A 6 4.67 36.48 -32.21
N ALA A 7 4.55 37.59 -31.48
CA ALA A 7 3.28 38.04 -30.95
C ALA A 7 3.28 39.56 -30.68
N VAL A 8 2.09 40.14 -30.60
CA VAL A 8 1.87 41.49 -30.07
C VAL A 8 1.09 41.38 -28.77
N LEU A 9 1.57 42.01 -27.70
CA LEU A 9 1.01 41.93 -26.36
C LEU A 9 0.41 43.28 -25.95
N GLY A 10 -0.89 43.33 -25.68
CA GLY A 10 -1.57 44.51 -25.15
C GLY A 10 -1.89 44.38 -23.67
N LEU A 11 -1.59 45.41 -22.87
CA LEU A 11 -1.85 45.44 -21.44
C LEU A 11 -3.14 46.21 -21.11
N PHE A 12 -3.96 45.63 -20.24
CA PHE A 12 -5.22 46.18 -19.76
C PHE A 12 -5.14 46.43 -18.25
N LYS A 13 -5.74 47.54 -17.81
CA LYS A 13 -5.75 47.94 -16.39
C LYS A 13 -6.76 47.15 -15.55
N THR A 14 -7.82 46.63 -16.16
CA THR A 14 -8.90 45.94 -15.45
C THR A 14 -9.28 44.64 -16.16
N PRO A 15 -9.76 43.62 -15.42
CA PRO A 15 -10.21 42.36 -16.00
C PRO A 15 -11.43 42.55 -16.92
N LYS A 16 -12.28 43.53 -16.61
CA LYS A 16 -13.46 43.86 -17.41
C LYS A 16 -13.07 44.41 -18.77
N ALA A 17 -12.12 45.34 -18.82
CA ALA A 17 -11.64 45.91 -20.08
C ALA A 17 -11.01 44.83 -20.98
N LEU A 18 -10.22 43.92 -20.40
CA LEU A 18 -9.71 42.76 -21.13
C LEU A 18 -10.85 41.90 -21.69
N LEU A 19 -11.86 41.56 -20.88
CA LEU A 19 -12.97 40.71 -21.30
C LEU A 19 -13.82 41.33 -22.42
N GLU A 20 -14.03 42.65 -22.39
CA GLU A 20 -14.76 43.40 -23.42
C GLU A 20 -13.96 43.52 -24.73
N ALA A 21 -12.63 43.54 -24.66
CA ALA A 21 -11.74 43.60 -25.83
C ALA A 21 -11.66 42.28 -26.61
N VAL A 22 -11.88 41.13 -25.96
CA VAL A 22 -11.69 39.81 -26.60
C VAL A 22 -12.62 39.58 -27.82
N PRO A 23 -13.95 39.81 -27.75
CA PRO A 23 -14.82 39.61 -28.90
C PRO A 23 -14.48 40.52 -30.08
N GLU A 24 -14.11 41.76 -29.80
CA GLU A 24 -13.71 42.73 -30.83
C GLU A 24 -12.47 42.23 -31.58
N LEU A 25 -11.41 41.86 -30.88
CA LEU A 25 -10.18 41.37 -31.49
C LEU A 25 -10.36 40.02 -32.17
N SER A 26 -11.19 39.14 -31.61
CA SER A 26 -11.51 37.84 -32.20
C SER A 26 -12.20 38.00 -33.56
N SER A 27 -13.10 38.98 -33.70
CA SER A 27 -13.80 39.26 -34.95
C SER A 27 -12.89 39.75 -36.09
N ARG A 28 -11.73 40.34 -35.76
CA ARG A 28 -10.77 40.86 -36.74
C ARG A 28 -9.88 39.78 -37.35
N GLY A 29 -9.79 38.60 -36.74
CA GLY A 29 -9.06 37.45 -37.31
C GLY A 29 -7.56 37.68 -37.54
N LEU A 30 -6.91 38.47 -36.67
CA LEU A 30 -5.51 38.91 -36.85
C LEU A 30 -4.47 37.88 -36.40
N GLY A 31 -4.89 36.75 -35.83
CA GLY A 31 -4.03 35.69 -35.31
C GLY A 31 -4.69 34.95 -34.15
N ARG A 32 -3.92 34.09 -33.49
CA ARG A 32 -4.40 33.36 -32.31
C ARG A 32 -4.39 34.27 -31.09
N LEU A 33 -5.53 34.34 -30.39
CA LEU A 33 -5.64 35.11 -29.17
C LEU A 33 -5.31 34.25 -27.94
N GLU A 34 -4.41 34.75 -27.10
CA GLU A 34 -4.14 34.20 -25.78
C GLU A 34 -4.21 35.29 -24.70
N ALA A 35 -4.87 35.00 -23.58
CA ALA A 35 -4.95 35.93 -22.46
C ALA A 35 -4.06 35.45 -21.30
N TYR A 36 -3.28 36.37 -20.74
CA TYR A 36 -2.45 36.14 -19.57
C TYR A 36 -2.97 36.98 -18.42
N THR A 37 -3.40 36.31 -17.35
CA THR A 37 -4.03 36.94 -16.19
C THR A 37 -3.45 36.39 -14.89
N PRO A 38 -3.31 37.21 -13.83
CA PRO A 38 -2.74 36.78 -12.55
C PRO A 38 -3.66 35.81 -11.80
N TYR A 39 -4.95 35.81 -12.14
CA TYR A 39 -5.96 34.93 -11.58
C TYR A 39 -7.02 34.55 -12.65
N PRO A 40 -7.83 33.50 -12.41
CA PRO A 40 -8.87 33.09 -13.35
C PRO A 40 -10.01 34.12 -13.45
N ILE A 41 -10.29 34.62 -14.65
CA ILE A 41 -11.42 35.50 -14.92
C ILE A 41 -12.60 34.68 -15.46
N HIS A 42 -13.77 34.79 -14.81
CA HIS A 42 -14.98 34.11 -15.26
C HIS A 42 -15.44 34.62 -16.63
N GLY A 43 -15.80 33.69 -17.52
CA GLY A 43 -16.27 34.01 -18.88
C GLY A 43 -15.15 34.22 -19.90
N LEU A 44 -13.89 34.39 -19.49
CA LEU A 44 -12.78 34.64 -20.40
C LEU A 44 -12.53 33.47 -21.36
N SER A 45 -12.61 32.22 -20.88
CA SER A 45 -12.47 31.03 -21.72
C SER A 45 -13.56 30.93 -22.79
N GLN A 46 -14.78 31.35 -22.46
CA GLN A 46 -15.89 31.40 -23.40
C GLN A 46 -15.72 32.53 -24.41
N ALA A 47 -15.25 33.71 -23.96
CA ALA A 47 -14.95 34.84 -24.82
C ALA A 47 -13.83 34.53 -25.83
N LEU A 48 -12.80 33.79 -25.41
CA LEU A 48 -11.72 33.30 -26.28
C LEU A 48 -12.14 32.13 -27.18
N GLY A 49 -13.37 31.61 -27.05
CA GLY A 49 -13.84 30.47 -27.84
C GLY A 49 -13.12 29.14 -27.54
N LEU A 50 -12.56 28.98 -26.33
CA LEU A 50 -11.84 27.77 -25.96
C LEU A 50 -12.79 26.58 -25.80
N ARG A 51 -12.34 25.40 -26.26
CA ARG A 51 -13.09 24.14 -26.08
C ARG A 51 -13.06 23.70 -24.62
N ARG A 52 -14.11 22.96 -24.20
CA ARG A 52 -14.12 22.30 -22.88
C ARG A 52 -12.96 21.31 -22.77
N THR A 53 -12.35 21.24 -21.59
CA THR A 53 -11.20 20.36 -21.35
C THR A 53 -11.63 18.88 -21.33
N PRO A 54 -10.86 17.96 -21.91
CA PRO A 54 -11.15 16.52 -21.87
C PRO A 54 -10.77 15.87 -20.52
N LEU A 55 -10.19 16.66 -19.60
CA LEU A 55 -9.60 16.19 -18.35
C LEU A 55 -10.57 15.38 -17.49
N ALA A 56 -11.81 15.84 -17.36
CA ALA A 56 -12.82 15.14 -16.56
C ALA A 56 -13.10 13.72 -17.08
N GLY A 57 -13.15 13.55 -18.41
CA GLY A 57 -13.32 12.24 -19.03
C GLY A 57 -12.12 11.32 -18.80
N MET A 58 -10.90 11.86 -18.92
CA MET A 58 -9.67 11.12 -18.62
C MET A 58 -9.64 10.63 -17.17
N VAL A 59 -9.96 11.49 -16.22
CA VAL A 59 -9.99 11.17 -14.79
C VAL A 59 -11.02 10.08 -14.50
N MET A 60 -12.21 10.16 -15.11
CA MET A 60 -13.26 9.15 -14.95
C MET A 60 -12.79 7.77 -15.42
N VAL A 61 -12.21 7.69 -16.63
CA VAL A 61 -11.74 6.43 -17.22
C VAL A 61 -10.62 5.83 -16.38
N MET A 62 -9.63 6.63 -15.99
CA MET A 62 -8.50 6.15 -15.19
C MET A 62 -8.90 5.78 -13.76
N GLY A 63 -9.84 6.51 -13.15
CA GLY A 63 -10.42 6.14 -11.86
C GLY A 63 -11.11 4.77 -11.92
N ALA A 64 -11.97 4.56 -12.90
CA ALA A 64 -12.65 3.27 -13.10
C ALA A 64 -11.66 2.12 -13.36
N ALA A 65 -10.60 2.37 -14.15
CA ALA A 65 -9.53 1.41 -14.36
C ALA A 65 -8.79 1.08 -13.05
N GLY A 66 -8.54 2.08 -12.19
CA GLY A 66 -7.95 1.88 -10.86
C GLY A 66 -8.83 1.03 -9.95
N THR A 67 -10.15 1.27 -9.92
CA THR A 67 -11.11 0.44 -9.18
C THR A 67 -11.09 -1.01 -9.65
N ALA A 68 -11.13 -1.23 -10.97
CA ALA A 68 -11.14 -2.55 -11.58
C ALA A 68 -9.83 -3.30 -11.29
N ALA A 69 -8.68 -2.64 -11.43
CA ALA A 69 -7.37 -3.21 -11.11
C ALA A 69 -7.27 -3.62 -9.65
N ALA A 70 -7.73 -2.77 -8.71
CA ALA A 70 -7.72 -3.07 -7.29
C ALA A 70 -8.63 -4.26 -6.93
N PHE A 71 -9.82 -4.33 -7.53
CA PHE A 71 -10.73 -5.46 -7.32
C PHE A 71 -10.14 -6.76 -7.87
N LEU A 72 -9.68 -6.76 -9.12
CA LEU A 72 -9.12 -7.95 -9.79
C LEU A 72 -7.89 -8.47 -9.06
N PHE A 73 -7.01 -7.57 -8.62
CA PHE A 73 -5.82 -7.95 -7.87
C PHE A 73 -6.17 -8.61 -6.54
N GLN A 74 -7.09 -8.01 -5.76
CA GLN A 74 -7.52 -8.56 -4.48
C GLN A 74 -8.25 -9.89 -4.63
N TRP A 75 -9.13 -9.99 -5.63
CA TRP A 75 -9.83 -11.24 -5.94
C TRP A 75 -8.84 -12.33 -6.36
N TRP A 76 -7.90 -12.03 -7.26
CA TRP A 76 -6.90 -12.98 -7.71
C TRP A 76 -6.08 -13.54 -6.55
N MET A 77 -5.59 -12.68 -5.65
CA MET A 77 -4.80 -13.12 -4.50
C MET A 77 -5.61 -13.97 -3.51
N ASN A 78 -6.83 -13.54 -3.16
CA ASN A 78 -7.60 -14.17 -2.08
C ASN A 78 -8.45 -15.36 -2.53
N ALA A 79 -8.88 -15.41 -3.79
CA ALA A 79 -9.78 -16.45 -4.29
C ALA A 79 -9.10 -17.46 -5.22
N TYR A 80 -7.99 -17.10 -5.87
CA TYR A 80 -7.35 -17.95 -6.88
C TYR A 80 -5.93 -18.41 -6.46
N ASP A 81 -4.99 -17.48 -6.25
CA ASP A 81 -3.57 -17.80 -6.05
C ASP A 81 -3.31 -18.47 -4.70
N TYR A 82 -3.73 -17.84 -3.59
CA TYR A 82 -3.50 -18.38 -2.26
C TYR A 82 -4.74 -18.22 -1.35
N PRO A 83 -5.76 -19.09 -1.53
CA PRO A 83 -7.01 -18.98 -0.79
C PRO A 83 -6.82 -19.30 0.69
N LEU A 84 -6.86 -18.25 1.52
CA LEU A 84 -6.74 -18.34 2.98
C LEU A 84 -8.05 -17.93 3.66
N VAL A 85 -8.63 -18.87 4.41
CA VAL A 85 -9.81 -18.58 5.24
C VAL A 85 -9.38 -17.80 6.49
N THR A 86 -9.56 -16.47 6.45
CA THR A 86 -9.24 -15.58 7.57
C THR A 86 -10.50 -15.20 8.35
N GLY A 87 -10.56 -15.61 9.62
CA GLY A 87 -11.71 -15.29 10.50
C GLY A 87 -13.06 -15.85 10.01
N GLY A 88 -13.04 -16.94 9.24
CA GLY A 88 -14.26 -17.61 8.72
C GLY A 88 -14.97 -16.87 7.57
N LYS A 89 -14.36 -15.82 7.00
CA LYS A 89 -14.94 -15.05 5.90
C LYS A 89 -14.83 -15.81 4.56
N PRO A 90 -15.77 -15.58 3.62
CA PRO A 90 -15.66 -16.14 2.28
C PRO A 90 -14.43 -15.59 1.56
N LEU A 91 -13.81 -16.40 0.70
CA LEU A 91 -12.56 -16.05 0.00
C LEU A 91 -12.69 -14.78 -0.86
N ALA A 92 -13.85 -14.58 -1.50
CA ALA A 92 -14.18 -13.39 -2.26
C ALA A 92 -15.07 -12.42 -1.45
N SER A 93 -14.55 -11.91 -0.33
CA SER A 93 -15.25 -10.92 0.51
C SER A 93 -15.16 -9.51 -0.08
N TRP A 94 -15.95 -9.22 -1.12
CA TRP A 94 -15.90 -7.93 -1.84
C TRP A 94 -16.07 -6.71 -0.94
N GLN A 95 -16.85 -6.81 0.15
CA GLN A 95 -17.04 -5.74 1.12
C GLN A 95 -15.74 -5.35 1.82
N ALA A 96 -14.86 -6.33 2.08
CA ALA A 96 -13.55 -6.08 2.68
C ALA A 96 -12.58 -5.41 1.69
N PHE A 97 -12.84 -5.50 0.38
CA PHE A 97 -12.01 -4.91 -0.66
C PHE A 97 -12.30 -3.43 -0.91
N VAL A 98 -13.48 -2.94 -0.50
CA VAL A 98 -13.97 -1.59 -0.78
C VAL A 98 -13.00 -0.49 -0.34
N PRO A 99 -12.42 -0.49 0.89
CA PRO A 99 -11.50 0.57 1.28
C PRO A 99 -10.27 0.66 0.37
N ILE A 100 -9.70 -0.48 -0.01
CA ILE A 100 -8.53 -0.53 -0.90
C ILE A 100 -8.92 -0.10 -2.31
N MET A 101 -10.08 -0.55 -2.81
CA MET A 101 -10.61 -0.11 -4.11
C MET A 101 -10.79 1.42 -4.15
N PHE A 102 -11.34 2.00 -3.08
CA PHE A 102 -11.53 3.45 -2.97
C PHE A 102 -10.19 4.20 -3.05
N GLU A 103 -9.20 3.82 -2.24
CA GLU A 103 -7.90 4.48 -2.21
C GLU A 103 -7.17 4.40 -3.57
N VAL A 104 -7.18 3.23 -4.22
CA VAL A 104 -6.55 3.08 -5.53
C VAL A 104 -7.29 3.88 -6.61
N THR A 105 -8.62 3.99 -6.52
CA THR A 105 -9.42 4.83 -7.42
C THR A 105 -9.02 6.30 -7.29
N VAL A 106 -8.95 6.81 -6.06
CA VAL A 106 -8.55 8.20 -5.77
C VAL A 106 -7.12 8.46 -6.21
N LEU A 107 -6.21 7.50 -6.01
CA LEU A 107 -4.83 7.57 -6.48
C LEU A 107 -4.76 7.75 -8.00
N PHE A 108 -5.39 6.85 -8.77
CA PHE A 108 -5.39 6.89 -10.23
C PHE A 108 -6.04 8.17 -10.76
N ALA A 109 -7.16 8.58 -10.17
CA ALA A 109 -7.86 9.82 -10.51
C ALA A 109 -6.99 11.06 -10.28
N SER A 110 -6.34 11.15 -9.12
CA SER A 110 -5.50 12.31 -8.73
C SER A 110 -4.24 12.41 -9.58
N PHE A 111 -3.57 11.28 -9.85
CA PHE A 111 -2.42 11.25 -10.75
C PHE A 111 -2.80 11.63 -12.17
N THR A 112 -3.95 11.15 -12.67
CA THR A 112 -4.45 11.51 -14.00
C THR A 112 -4.84 12.99 -14.07
N ALA A 113 -5.46 13.53 -13.03
CA ALA A 113 -5.80 14.94 -12.96
C ALA A 113 -4.53 15.81 -13.03
N TRP A 114 -3.51 15.48 -12.24
CA TRP A 114 -2.27 16.23 -12.21
C TRP A 114 -1.44 16.04 -13.48
N LEU A 115 -1.07 14.81 -13.83
CA LEU A 115 -0.26 14.50 -15.02
C LEU A 115 -0.98 14.91 -16.31
N GLY A 116 -2.28 14.63 -16.41
CA GLY A 116 -3.09 14.98 -17.56
C GLY A 116 -3.22 16.49 -17.74
N ALA A 117 -3.52 17.24 -16.68
CA ALA A 117 -3.61 18.70 -16.79
C ALA A 117 -2.25 19.34 -17.05
N VAL A 118 -1.25 19.03 -16.22
CA VAL A 118 0.04 19.73 -16.23
C VAL A 118 0.89 19.32 -17.43
N ILE A 119 1.08 18.01 -17.64
CA ILE A 119 2.04 17.50 -18.64
C ILE A 119 1.37 17.35 -20.00
N LEU A 120 0.19 16.74 -20.08
CA LEU A 120 -0.41 16.44 -21.38
C LEU A 120 -1.10 17.67 -22.00
N LEU A 121 -1.94 18.36 -21.23
CA LEU A 121 -2.76 19.46 -21.75
C LEU A 121 -2.01 20.80 -21.74
N CYS A 122 -1.40 21.18 -20.61
CA CYS A 122 -0.62 22.42 -20.50
C CYS A 122 0.82 22.28 -21.03
N ARG A 123 1.29 21.06 -21.34
CA ARG A 123 2.64 20.77 -21.86
C ARG A 123 3.77 21.26 -20.95
N LEU A 124 3.53 21.28 -19.64
CA LEU A 124 4.53 21.63 -18.65
C LEU A 124 5.38 20.39 -18.28
N PRO A 125 6.69 20.54 -18.03
CA PRO A 125 7.44 21.79 -17.99
C PRO A 125 7.84 22.29 -19.39
N LYS A 126 7.29 23.44 -19.79
CA LYS A 126 7.75 24.24 -20.93
C LYS A 126 8.44 25.47 -20.36
N LEU A 127 9.75 25.35 -20.12
CA LEU A 127 10.55 26.39 -19.47
C LEU A 127 10.80 27.61 -20.37
N TRP A 128 10.41 27.53 -21.65
CA TRP A 128 10.59 28.59 -22.63
C TRP A 128 9.26 28.90 -23.32
N HIS A 129 8.84 30.16 -23.25
CA HIS A 129 7.70 30.70 -23.97
C HIS A 129 8.04 32.13 -24.42
N PRO A 130 7.72 32.56 -25.66
CA PRO A 130 8.08 33.88 -26.17
C PRO A 130 7.64 35.03 -25.24
N VAL A 131 6.44 34.93 -24.68
CA VAL A 131 5.87 35.93 -23.75
C VAL A 131 6.66 36.09 -22.46
N LEU A 132 7.44 35.09 -22.03
CA LEU A 132 8.30 35.23 -20.84
C LEU A 132 9.41 36.27 -21.02
N GLY A 133 9.75 36.64 -22.25
CA GLY A 133 10.70 37.72 -22.56
C GLY A 133 10.12 39.12 -22.50
N SER A 134 8.80 39.26 -22.38
CA SER A 134 8.12 40.56 -22.31
C SER A 134 8.52 41.33 -21.05
N LYS A 135 8.76 42.63 -21.20
CA LYS A 135 8.99 43.55 -20.08
C LYS A 135 7.80 43.62 -19.12
N ALA A 136 6.61 43.31 -19.61
CA ALA A 136 5.38 43.31 -18.84
C ALA A 136 5.16 42.05 -18.00
N MET A 137 5.92 40.97 -18.22
CA MET A 137 5.71 39.67 -17.57
C MET A 137 5.64 39.73 -16.03
N PRO A 138 6.50 40.49 -15.32
CA PRO A 138 6.40 40.62 -13.86
C PRO A 138 5.10 41.29 -13.38
N GLY A 139 4.52 42.19 -14.20
CA GLY A 139 3.23 42.82 -13.92
C GLY A 139 2.06 41.87 -14.18
N ILE A 140 2.14 41.04 -15.22
CA ILE A 140 1.10 40.07 -15.60
C ILE A 140 0.87 39.03 -14.49
N THR A 141 1.92 38.65 -13.76
CA THR A 141 1.80 37.72 -12.62
C THR A 141 1.27 38.36 -11.35
N CYS A 142 1.14 39.69 -11.29
CA CYS A 142 0.79 40.45 -10.09
C CYS A 142 -0.57 41.16 -10.23
N ASP A 143 -0.62 42.20 -11.06
CA ASP A 143 -1.72 43.17 -11.08
C ASP A 143 -2.17 43.61 -12.48
N ARG A 144 -1.48 43.17 -13.54
CA ARG A 144 -1.80 43.52 -14.93
C ARG A 144 -2.47 42.37 -15.67
N PHE A 145 -3.30 42.71 -16.65
CA PHE A 145 -3.96 41.74 -17.52
C PHE A 145 -3.42 41.94 -18.94
N ALA A 146 -3.05 40.88 -19.62
CA ALA A 146 -2.51 40.98 -20.97
C ALA A 146 -3.29 40.12 -21.96
N LEU A 147 -3.45 40.63 -23.17
CA LEU A 147 -4.00 39.91 -24.31
C LEU A 147 -2.95 39.90 -25.41
N SER A 148 -2.61 38.71 -25.89
CA SER A 148 -1.62 38.49 -26.91
C SER A 148 -2.27 38.04 -28.21
N ILE A 149 -1.83 38.64 -29.30
CA ILE A 149 -2.14 38.19 -30.66
C ILE A 149 -0.88 37.49 -31.16
N GLU A 150 -0.90 36.16 -31.20
CA GLU A 150 0.20 35.32 -31.65
C GLU A 150 0.13 35.10 -33.17
N ALA A 151 1.29 35.12 -33.82
CA ALA A 151 1.43 34.87 -35.24
C ALA A 151 1.14 33.39 -35.56
N GLU A 152 0.12 33.12 -36.37
CA GLU A 152 -0.16 31.77 -36.87
C GLU A 152 0.70 31.40 -38.09
N ASN A 153 1.08 32.41 -38.90
CA ASN A 153 1.79 32.25 -40.17
C ASN A 153 2.83 33.37 -40.35
N GLU A 154 3.76 33.19 -41.30
CA GLU A 154 4.80 34.17 -41.65
C GLU A 154 4.25 35.51 -42.18
N SER A 155 2.98 35.54 -42.62
CA SER A 155 2.30 36.74 -43.12
C SER A 155 1.65 37.60 -42.01
N PHE A 156 2.11 37.46 -40.76
CA PHE A 156 1.54 38.19 -39.63
C PHE A 156 1.85 39.69 -39.70
N ASP A 157 0.80 40.51 -39.76
CA ASP A 157 0.91 41.97 -39.81
C ASP A 157 0.90 42.56 -38.40
N SER A 158 2.11 42.76 -37.86
CA SER A 158 2.30 43.23 -36.50
C SER A 158 1.78 44.66 -36.27
N ASP A 159 1.78 45.49 -37.30
CA ASP A 159 1.31 46.87 -37.20
C ASP A 159 -0.22 46.92 -37.09
N LYS A 160 -0.93 46.09 -37.87
CA LYS A 160 -2.39 45.93 -37.71
C LYS A 160 -2.77 45.33 -36.36
N ALA A 161 -2.03 44.32 -35.89
CA ALA A 161 -2.25 43.73 -34.58
C ALA A 161 -2.06 44.76 -33.46
N ARG A 162 -1.01 45.59 -33.56
CA ARG A 162 -0.76 46.69 -32.63
C ARG A 162 -1.87 47.74 -32.64
N GLN A 163 -2.30 48.19 -33.82
CA GLN A 163 -3.40 49.17 -33.93
C GLN A 163 -4.70 48.62 -33.34
N ALA A 164 -5.04 47.37 -33.64
CA ALA A 164 -6.23 46.74 -33.10
C ALA A 164 -6.22 46.67 -31.56
N LEU A 165 -5.08 46.37 -30.95
CA LEU A 165 -4.95 46.36 -29.48
C LEU A 165 -5.13 47.76 -28.87
N VAL A 166 -4.59 48.80 -29.51
CA VAL A 166 -4.76 50.19 -29.07
C VAL A 166 -6.23 50.61 -29.16
N GLU A 167 -6.90 50.31 -30.27
CA GLU A 167 -8.32 50.60 -30.49
C GLU A 167 -9.22 49.88 -29.47
N ALA A 168 -8.87 48.64 -29.12
CA ALA A 168 -9.56 47.85 -28.10
C ALA A 168 -9.31 48.33 -26.65
N GLY A 169 -8.51 49.40 -26.46
CA GLY A 169 -8.29 50.03 -25.16
C GLY A 169 -7.06 49.53 -24.38
N ALA A 170 -6.07 48.92 -25.06
CA ALA A 170 -4.81 48.56 -24.43
C ALA A 170 -4.07 49.83 -23.94
N SER A 171 -3.66 49.80 -22.68
CA SER A 171 -2.90 50.89 -22.03
C SER A 171 -1.44 50.97 -22.46
N ASP A 172 -0.87 49.83 -22.85
CA ASP A 172 0.49 49.69 -23.38
C ASP A 172 0.52 48.51 -24.34
N VAL A 173 1.35 48.59 -25.38
CA VAL A 173 1.45 47.54 -26.40
C VAL A 173 2.92 47.26 -26.70
N GLU A 174 3.32 46.00 -26.47
CA GLU A 174 4.68 45.51 -26.65
C GLU A 174 4.75 44.50 -27.81
N LEU A 175 5.75 44.65 -28.66
CA LEU A 175 6.10 43.66 -29.68
C LEU A 175 6.96 42.57 -29.02
N VAL A 176 6.48 41.32 -29.05
CA VAL A 176 7.21 40.18 -28.50
C VAL A 176 8.05 39.56 -29.60
N ILE A 177 9.35 39.79 -29.50
CA ILE A 177 10.37 39.27 -30.42
C ILE A 177 10.81 37.87 -29.94
N PRO A 178 11.17 36.95 -30.84
CA PRO A 178 11.81 35.70 -30.45
C PRO A 178 12.98 35.93 -29.48
N LEU A 179 12.88 35.39 -28.27
CA LEU A 179 14.05 35.22 -27.43
C LEU A 179 15.01 34.23 -28.12
N PRO A 180 16.34 34.42 -28.03
CA PRO A 180 17.28 33.39 -28.46
C PRO A 180 16.92 32.06 -27.79
N GLU A 181 16.94 30.96 -28.55
CA GLU A 181 16.62 29.64 -28.03
C GLU A 181 17.44 29.38 -26.76
N ALA A 182 16.76 29.11 -25.64
CA ALA A 182 17.43 28.80 -24.40
C ALA A 182 18.21 27.50 -24.58
N GLU A 183 19.50 27.50 -24.24
CA GLU A 183 20.27 26.26 -24.23
C GLU A 183 19.57 25.22 -23.34
N PRO A 184 19.57 23.93 -23.75
CA PRO A 184 18.94 22.88 -22.96
C PRO A 184 19.47 22.92 -21.52
N ALA A 185 18.57 22.75 -20.56
CA ALA A 185 18.92 22.79 -19.14
C ALA A 185 20.13 21.87 -18.88
N SER A 186 21.20 22.43 -18.32
CA SER A 186 22.43 21.67 -18.09
C SER A 186 22.14 20.41 -17.26
N LEU A 187 22.84 19.31 -17.56
CA LEU A 187 22.72 18.07 -16.79
C LEU A 187 22.96 18.33 -15.28
N ALA A 188 23.87 19.24 -14.94
CA ALA A 188 24.14 19.66 -13.57
C ALA A 188 22.91 20.30 -12.89
N PHE A 189 22.15 21.14 -13.60
CA PHE A 189 20.91 21.72 -13.09
C PHE A 189 19.85 20.65 -12.85
N LEU A 190 19.65 19.75 -13.82
CA LEU A 190 18.69 18.65 -13.69
C LEU A 190 19.04 17.71 -12.54
N LEU A 191 20.32 17.35 -12.38
CA LEU A 191 20.80 16.52 -11.26
C LEU A 191 20.61 17.21 -9.91
N ARG A 192 20.85 18.52 -9.80
CA ARG A 192 20.61 19.28 -8.57
C ARG A 192 19.13 19.32 -8.22
N LEU A 193 18.26 19.55 -9.21
CA LEU A 193 16.80 19.55 -9.01
C LEU A 193 16.30 18.17 -8.58
N ALA A 194 16.77 17.11 -9.24
CA ALA A 194 16.44 15.73 -8.87
C ALA A 194 16.93 15.39 -7.46
N CYS A 195 18.16 15.77 -7.11
CA CYS A 195 18.72 15.57 -5.77
C CYS A 195 17.94 16.34 -4.69
N ALA A 196 17.57 17.59 -4.96
CA ALA A 196 16.73 18.36 -4.05
C ALA A 196 15.34 17.72 -3.85
N GLY A 197 14.74 17.24 -4.94
CA GLY A 197 13.46 16.52 -4.91
C GLY A 197 13.54 15.21 -4.12
N THR A 198 14.59 14.41 -4.32
CA THR A 198 14.78 13.15 -3.59
C THR A 198 15.07 13.41 -2.11
N LEU A 199 15.88 14.43 -1.77
CA LEU A 199 16.12 14.82 -0.39
C LEU A 199 14.83 15.29 0.30
N ALA A 200 14.00 16.10 -0.37
CA ALA A 200 12.72 16.54 0.15
C ALA A 200 11.76 15.35 0.38
N ALA A 201 11.66 14.43 -0.59
CA ALA A 201 10.85 13.23 -0.47
C ALA A 201 11.35 12.31 0.66
N ALA A 202 12.67 12.12 0.77
CA ALA A 202 13.29 11.33 1.83
C ALA A 202 13.04 11.96 3.20
N PHE A 203 13.17 13.29 3.33
CA PHE A 203 12.87 14.00 4.57
C PHE A 203 11.40 13.86 4.95
N ALA A 204 10.47 14.08 4.01
CA ALA A 204 9.04 13.91 4.25
C ALA A 204 8.69 12.46 4.64
N GLY A 205 9.28 11.47 3.96
CA GLY A 205 9.11 10.05 4.28
C GLY A 205 9.67 9.68 5.65
N LEU A 206 10.85 10.19 6.01
CA LEU A 206 11.48 9.94 7.30
C LEU A 206 10.70 10.63 8.42
N ALA A 207 10.26 11.87 8.21
CA ALA A 207 9.39 12.59 9.12
C ALA A 207 8.10 11.81 9.37
N MET A 208 7.42 11.38 8.30
CA MET A 208 6.20 10.58 8.43
C MET A 208 6.45 9.23 9.11
N TYR A 209 7.55 8.54 8.79
CA TYR A 209 7.94 7.30 9.47
C TYR A 209 8.09 7.50 10.98
N TRP A 210 8.85 8.52 11.39
CA TRP A 210 9.02 8.84 12.81
C TRP A 210 7.73 9.32 13.46
N THR A 211 6.93 10.13 12.78
CA THR A 211 5.60 10.53 13.26
C THR A 211 4.75 9.30 13.52
N ILE A 212 4.66 8.34 12.59
CA ILE A 212 3.87 7.11 12.77
C ILE A 212 4.45 6.23 13.88
N LYS A 213 5.77 6.19 14.06
CA LYS A 213 6.41 5.40 15.14
C LYS A 213 6.26 6.03 16.52
N LEU A 214 6.31 7.36 16.60
CA LEU A 214 6.23 8.10 17.85
C LEU A 214 4.78 8.40 18.25
N PHE A 215 3.88 8.60 17.30
CA PHE A 215 2.46 8.90 17.52
C PHE A 215 1.79 7.92 18.49
N PRO A 216 1.99 6.58 18.41
CA PRO A 216 1.43 5.63 19.35
C PRO A 216 2.02 5.72 20.77
N LEU A 217 3.17 6.37 20.95
CA LEU A 217 3.83 6.53 22.25
C LEU A 217 3.31 7.75 23.02
N PHE A 218 2.62 8.69 22.35
CA PHE A 218 2.08 9.89 22.99
C PHE A 218 0.63 9.70 23.46
N PRO A 219 0.26 10.17 24.67
CA PRO A 219 -1.15 10.22 25.08
C PRO A 219 -1.97 11.14 24.15
N PRO A 220 -3.21 10.77 23.78
CA PRO A 220 -3.99 9.63 24.28
C PRO A 220 -3.74 8.31 23.53
N MET A 221 -2.98 8.31 22.43
CA MET A 221 -2.75 7.11 21.60
C MET A 221 -2.02 6.01 22.34
N SER A 222 -1.13 6.36 23.28
CA SER A 222 -0.49 5.40 24.18
C SER A 222 -1.48 4.57 24.98
N ARG A 223 -2.71 5.08 25.22
CA ARG A 223 -3.78 4.33 25.89
C ARG A 223 -4.34 3.19 25.03
N MET A 224 -4.16 3.23 23.70
CA MET A 224 -4.47 2.10 22.83
C MET A 224 -3.40 1.00 22.90
N LEU A 225 -2.14 1.37 23.13
CA LEU A 225 -1.05 0.41 23.35
C LEU A 225 -1.12 -0.23 24.74
N SER A 226 -1.35 0.59 25.78
CA SER A 226 -1.50 0.13 27.15
C SER A 226 -2.97 0.18 27.55
N GLN A 227 -3.73 -0.78 27.05
CA GLN A 227 -5.07 -1.03 27.56
C GLN A 227 -4.97 -1.80 28.88
N PRO A 228 -5.63 -1.36 29.96
CA PRO A 228 -5.76 -2.16 31.16
C PRO A 228 -6.55 -3.43 30.81
N LYS A 229 -5.84 -4.56 30.69
CA LYS A 229 -6.43 -5.89 30.54
C LYS A 229 -6.41 -6.59 31.89
N LEU A 230 -7.52 -7.21 32.27
CA LEU A 230 -7.52 -8.12 33.41
C LEU A 230 -7.05 -9.50 32.94
N ASP A 231 -5.97 -10.00 33.52
CA ASP A 231 -5.59 -11.39 33.33
C ASP A 231 -6.53 -12.30 34.14
N SER A 232 -6.76 -13.51 33.64
CA SER A 232 -7.53 -14.58 34.30
C SER A 232 -7.17 -14.79 35.77
N ARG A 233 -5.90 -14.56 36.14
CA ARG A 233 -5.36 -14.72 37.49
C ARG A 233 -5.22 -13.43 38.29
N GLN A 234 -5.44 -12.26 37.69
CA GLN A 234 -5.33 -10.98 38.39
C GLN A 234 -6.61 -10.71 39.20
N PRO A 235 -6.54 -10.30 40.47
CA PRO A 235 -7.73 -10.05 41.30
C PRO A 235 -8.62 -8.98 40.65
N ALA A 236 -9.91 -9.28 40.49
CA ALA A 236 -10.89 -8.33 39.95
C ALA A 236 -11.66 -7.68 41.10
N GLY A 237 -11.66 -6.35 41.18
CA GLY A 237 -12.43 -5.63 42.20
C GLY A 237 -13.96 -5.74 42.06
N PHE A 238 -14.46 -6.35 40.97
CA PHE A 238 -15.89 -6.54 40.71
C PHE A 238 -16.41 -7.92 41.15
N PHE A 239 -15.56 -8.94 41.23
CA PHE A 239 -15.96 -10.27 41.69
C PHE A 239 -15.51 -10.46 43.14
N ALA A 240 -16.44 -10.83 44.03
CA ALA A 240 -16.18 -10.93 45.47
C ALA A 240 -14.98 -11.81 45.82
N ASP A 241 -14.74 -12.88 45.04
CA ASP A 241 -13.76 -13.93 45.36
C ASP A 241 -12.94 -14.43 44.15
N ALA A 242 -12.83 -13.67 43.04
CA ALA A 242 -12.22 -14.18 41.81
C ALA A 242 -11.22 -13.23 41.12
N GLY A 243 -10.26 -13.85 40.44
CA GLY A 243 -9.42 -13.17 39.45
C GLY A 243 -10.23 -12.67 38.25
N GLY A 244 -9.56 -12.17 37.21
CA GLY A 244 -10.20 -11.68 35.99
C GLY A 244 -10.96 -12.72 35.20
N ALA A 245 -10.86 -13.99 35.59
CA ALA A 245 -11.76 -15.04 35.19
C ALA A 245 -12.40 -15.68 36.42
N ILE A 246 -13.69 -15.98 36.32
CA ILE A 246 -14.39 -16.82 37.30
C ILE A 246 -13.71 -18.19 37.28
N PRO A 247 -13.14 -18.68 38.41
CA PRO A 247 -12.56 -20.01 38.45
C PRO A 247 -13.65 -21.05 38.13
N SER A 248 -13.29 -22.11 37.43
CA SER A 248 -14.20 -23.23 37.23
C SER A 248 -14.64 -23.79 38.57
N ALA A 249 -15.90 -24.21 38.69
CA ALA A 249 -16.40 -24.83 39.91
C ALA A 249 -15.49 -26.00 40.34
N PRO A 250 -15.22 -26.18 41.64
CA PRO A 250 -14.41 -27.30 42.11
C PRO A 250 -14.91 -28.64 41.56
N GLY A 251 -14.04 -29.39 40.89
CA GLY A 251 -14.38 -30.67 40.27
C GLY A 251 -15.02 -30.59 38.88
N ALA A 252 -15.16 -29.39 38.29
CA ALA A 252 -15.66 -29.25 36.92
C ALA A 252 -14.71 -29.87 35.89
N VAL A 253 -15.23 -30.80 35.10
CA VAL A 253 -14.53 -31.42 33.96
C VAL A 253 -15.11 -30.85 32.67
N ALA A 254 -14.26 -30.42 31.74
CA ALA A 254 -14.71 -29.91 30.45
C ALA A 254 -15.49 -30.98 29.68
N ARG A 255 -16.69 -30.64 29.17
CA ARG A 255 -17.51 -31.56 28.38
C ARG A 255 -16.71 -32.11 27.20
N GLY A 256 -16.67 -33.44 27.07
CA GLY A 256 -15.92 -34.13 26.01
C GLY A 256 -14.42 -34.34 26.30
N ARG A 257 -13.93 -34.02 27.51
CA ARG A 257 -12.52 -34.18 27.86
C ARG A 257 -12.35 -34.98 29.15
N LEU A 258 -11.88 -36.22 29.04
CA LEU A 258 -11.45 -36.98 30.20
C LEU A 258 -10.14 -36.42 30.75
N PRO A 259 -9.98 -36.29 32.08
CA PRO A 259 -8.72 -35.88 32.68
C PRO A 259 -7.62 -36.88 32.31
N TYR A 260 -6.55 -36.38 31.69
CA TYR A 260 -5.39 -37.21 31.36
C TYR A 260 -4.67 -37.62 32.67
N PRO A 261 -4.66 -38.93 33.04
CA PRO A 261 -4.35 -39.35 34.40
C PRO A 261 -2.84 -39.47 34.68
N PHE A 262 -2.01 -39.56 33.64
CA PHE A 262 -0.58 -39.83 33.77
C PHE A 262 0.22 -38.57 34.11
N LYS A 263 1.12 -38.68 35.09
CA LYS A 263 1.99 -37.59 35.55
C LYS A 263 3.36 -37.64 34.90
N THR A 264 3.85 -38.82 34.53
CA THR A 264 5.16 -38.99 33.88
C THR A 264 5.06 -39.71 32.52
N PRO A 265 6.06 -39.55 31.65
CA PRO A 265 6.15 -40.31 30.40
C PRO A 265 6.21 -41.83 30.61
N GLU A 266 6.80 -42.29 31.71
CA GLU A 266 6.95 -43.71 32.05
C GLU A 266 5.59 -44.32 32.43
N GLU A 267 4.78 -43.62 33.23
CA GLU A 267 3.41 -44.04 33.54
C GLU A 267 2.54 -44.10 32.29
N ALA A 268 2.74 -43.17 31.36
CA ALA A 268 2.01 -43.11 30.10
C ALA A 268 2.46 -44.14 29.07
N ALA A 269 3.53 -44.90 29.30
CA ALA A 269 4.02 -45.91 28.37
C ALA A 269 3.00 -47.03 28.08
N VAL A 270 2.05 -47.23 29.00
CA VAL A 270 0.95 -48.20 28.86
C VAL A 270 -0.10 -47.77 27.83
N LEU A 271 -0.10 -46.51 27.41
CA LEU A 271 -1.04 -46.01 26.41
C LEU A 271 -0.75 -46.61 25.04
N ALA A 272 -1.77 -47.24 24.47
CA ALA A 272 -1.76 -47.73 23.11
C ALA A 272 -2.47 -46.72 22.19
N ASP A 273 -1.93 -46.56 20.99
CA ASP A 273 -2.55 -45.77 19.92
C ASP A 273 -3.85 -46.44 19.46
N PRO A 274 -5.02 -45.80 19.62
CA PRO A 274 -6.30 -46.37 19.24
C PRO A 274 -6.61 -46.21 17.73
N LEU A 275 -5.82 -45.43 16.99
CA LEU A 275 -6.12 -45.05 15.61
C LEU A 275 -5.64 -46.11 14.60
N PRO A 276 -6.38 -46.31 13.49
CA PRO A 276 -5.93 -47.20 12.42
C PRO A 276 -4.63 -46.69 11.80
N ARG A 277 -3.74 -47.62 11.44
CA ARG A 277 -2.50 -47.30 10.71
C ARG A 277 -2.77 -47.30 9.20
N ASP A 278 -3.31 -46.19 8.72
CA ASP A 278 -3.62 -45.97 7.30
C ASP A 278 -3.03 -44.65 6.78
N MET A 279 -3.09 -44.48 5.45
CA MET A 279 -2.53 -43.29 4.80
C MET A 279 -3.27 -42.00 5.16
N GLU A 280 -4.56 -42.06 5.48
CA GLU A 280 -5.32 -40.85 5.83
C GLU A 280 -4.93 -40.34 7.22
N THR A 281 -4.75 -41.24 8.18
CA THR A 281 -4.27 -40.95 9.54
C THR A 281 -2.86 -40.38 9.49
N LEU A 282 -1.97 -40.96 8.66
CA LEU A 282 -0.63 -40.42 8.43
C LEU A 282 -0.64 -39.04 7.76
N ARG A 283 -1.53 -38.81 6.77
CA ARG A 283 -1.66 -37.50 6.10
C ARG A 283 -2.14 -36.41 7.07
N LYS A 284 -3.09 -36.73 7.94
CA LYS A 284 -3.54 -35.83 9.01
C LYS A 284 -2.42 -35.57 10.02
N GLY A 285 -1.69 -36.62 10.41
CA GLY A 285 -0.51 -36.53 11.29
C GLY A 285 0.57 -35.62 10.72
N ARG A 286 0.87 -35.74 9.43
CA ARG A 286 1.79 -34.86 8.70
C ARG A 286 1.35 -33.40 8.77
N ALA A 287 0.09 -33.12 8.45
CA ALA A 287 -0.44 -31.75 8.47
C ALA A 287 -0.31 -31.12 9.85
N LYS A 288 -0.58 -31.88 10.93
CA LYS A 288 -0.46 -31.39 12.31
C LYS A 288 1.00 -31.23 12.74
N PHE A 289 1.88 -32.16 12.37
CA PHE A 289 3.31 -32.04 12.64
C PHE A 289 3.90 -30.82 11.92
N ASP A 290 3.57 -30.62 10.65
CA ASP A 290 4.05 -29.49 9.85
C ASP A 290 3.58 -28.13 10.41
N ALA A 291 2.34 -28.09 10.93
CA ALA A 291 1.76 -26.88 11.52
C ALA A 291 2.33 -26.54 12.91
N VAL A 292 2.59 -27.56 13.75
CA VAL A 292 2.86 -27.35 15.19
C VAL A 292 4.27 -27.75 15.61
N CYS A 293 4.78 -28.88 15.12
CA CYS A 293 6.01 -29.50 15.62
C CYS A 293 7.25 -29.13 14.80
N LYS A 294 7.11 -29.01 13.47
CA LYS A 294 8.18 -28.74 12.50
C LYS A 294 8.95 -27.45 12.80
N VAL A 295 8.29 -26.43 13.34
CA VAL A 295 8.92 -25.15 13.69
C VAL A 295 10.04 -25.31 14.72
N CYS A 296 9.93 -26.31 15.60
CA CYS A 296 10.94 -26.63 16.62
C CYS A 296 11.77 -27.86 16.24
N HIS A 297 11.18 -28.94 15.75
CA HIS A 297 11.90 -30.20 15.51
C HIS A 297 12.46 -30.34 14.09
N GLY A 298 12.18 -29.40 13.19
CA GLY A 298 12.57 -29.46 11.78
C GLY A 298 11.65 -30.35 10.94
N PRO A 299 11.69 -30.25 9.60
CA PRO A 299 10.85 -31.04 8.71
C PRO A 299 11.14 -32.54 8.76
N LEU A 300 12.35 -32.92 9.17
CA LEU A 300 12.79 -34.32 9.31
C LEU A 300 12.76 -34.82 10.76
N ALA A 301 12.24 -34.01 11.69
CA ALA A 301 12.27 -34.28 13.13
C ALA A 301 13.69 -34.43 13.72
N ASP A 302 14.70 -33.85 13.08
CA ASP A 302 16.13 -33.97 13.41
C ASP A 302 16.64 -32.91 14.40
N GLY A 303 15.74 -32.07 14.95
CA GLY A 303 16.09 -31.00 15.88
C GLY A 303 16.81 -29.81 15.24
N LYS A 304 16.84 -29.72 13.90
CA LYS A 304 17.49 -28.64 13.15
C LYS A 304 16.48 -27.78 12.39
N PRO A 305 15.61 -27.00 13.06
CA PRO A 305 14.67 -26.15 12.35
C PRO A 305 15.38 -24.89 11.84
N THR A 306 14.76 -24.22 10.87
CA THR A 306 15.27 -22.98 10.28
C THR A 306 15.13 -21.75 11.20
N LEU A 307 14.30 -21.81 12.24
CA LEU A 307 13.87 -20.65 13.05
C LEU A 307 14.36 -20.64 14.52
N THR A 308 15.05 -21.68 15.02
CA THR A 308 15.37 -21.81 16.47
C THR A 308 16.30 -20.74 17.04
N LYS A 309 17.16 -20.11 16.22
CA LYS A 309 18.00 -18.99 16.70
C LYS A 309 17.16 -17.85 17.29
N ALA A 310 15.91 -17.67 16.85
CA ALA A 310 15.01 -16.63 17.34
C ALA A 310 14.34 -16.96 18.69
N TYR A 311 14.25 -18.24 19.07
CA TYR A 311 13.50 -18.69 20.25
C TYR A 311 14.38 -19.14 21.42
N GLY A 312 15.70 -19.23 21.24
CA GLY A 312 16.65 -19.63 22.30
C GLY A 312 16.47 -21.06 22.83
N ALA A 313 15.57 -21.86 22.23
CA ALA A 313 15.34 -23.25 22.59
C ALA A 313 16.28 -24.18 21.80
N THR A 314 16.64 -25.30 22.43
CA THR A 314 17.36 -26.43 21.81
C THR A 314 16.45 -27.65 21.73
N PRO A 315 15.60 -27.76 20.69
CA PRO A 315 14.69 -28.88 20.53
C PRO A 315 15.44 -30.20 20.38
N ALA A 316 14.86 -31.27 20.91
CA ALA A 316 15.45 -32.60 20.80
C ALA A 316 15.46 -33.09 19.34
N ASP A 317 16.56 -33.74 18.93
CA ASP A 317 16.60 -34.59 17.74
C ASP A 317 15.78 -35.85 18.00
N LEU A 318 14.57 -35.91 17.44
CA LEU A 318 13.65 -37.04 17.62
C LEU A 318 14.06 -38.26 16.77
N GLN A 319 15.09 -38.15 15.94
CA GLN A 319 15.67 -39.24 15.16
C GLN A 319 16.80 -39.96 15.92
N ALA A 320 17.24 -39.43 17.07
CA ALA A 320 18.27 -40.05 17.89
C ALA A 320 17.81 -41.41 18.44
N ALA A 321 18.75 -42.36 18.56
CA ALA A 321 18.48 -43.75 18.94
C ALA A 321 17.61 -43.91 20.20
N ARG A 322 17.82 -43.06 21.22
CA ARG A 322 17.03 -43.06 22.45
C ARG A 322 15.53 -42.84 22.23
N TYR A 323 15.14 -42.11 21.19
CA TYR A 323 13.73 -41.81 20.89
C TYR A 323 13.09 -42.79 19.92
N LEU A 324 13.89 -43.60 19.22
CA LEU A 324 13.39 -44.68 18.38
C LEU A 324 12.75 -45.79 19.23
N THR A 325 13.28 -46.03 20.43
CA THR A 325 12.79 -47.05 21.37
C THR A 325 11.87 -46.50 22.46
N PHE A 326 11.60 -45.18 22.46
CA PHE A 326 10.65 -44.59 23.40
C PHE A 326 9.26 -45.18 23.15
N PRO A 327 8.47 -45.56 24.18
CA PRO A 327 7.08 -45.99 23.98
C PRO A 327 6.22 -44.89 23.35
N ASP A 328 5.28 -45.27 22.50
CA ASP A 328 4.40 -44.31 21.80
C ASP A 328 3.58 -43.46 22.80
N GLY A 329 3.10 -44.08 23.87
CA GLY A 329 2.42 -43.40 24.98
C GLY A 329 3.29 -42.34 25.69
N SER A 330 4.61 -42.56 25.79
CA SER A 330 5.55 -41.58 26.36
C SER A 330 5.75 -40.37 25.45
N VAL A 331 5.72 -40.58 24.13
CA VAL A 331 5.74 -39.49 23.15
C VAL A 331 4.43 -38.70 23.22
N PHE A 332 3.30 -39.40 23.25
CA PHE A 332 1.97 -38.79 23.43
C PHE A 332 1.90 -37.94 24.72
N HIS A 333 2.45 -38.45 25.83
CA HIS A 333 2.55 -37.71 27.09
C HIS A 333 3.34 -36.42 26.91
N THR A 334 4.50 -36.49 26.25
CA THR A 334 5.38 -35.34 26.05
C THR A 334 4.69 -34.24 25.24
N ILE A 335 3.91 -34.60 24.22
CA ILE A 335 3.10 -33.63 23.46
C ILE A 335 1.97 -33.05 24.35
N THR A 336 1.37 -33.89 25.20
CA THR A 336 0.25 -33.50 26.07
C THR A 336 0.66 -32.57 27.19
N LYS A 337 1.76 -32.84 27.90
CA LYS A 337 2.19 -32.08 29.08
C LYS A 337 3.34 -31.10 28.81
N GLY A 338 4.04 -31.26 27.68
CA GLY A 338 5.30 -30.56 27.44
C GLY A 338 6.45 -31.23 28.22
N LYS A 339 7.68 -30.79 27.95
CA LYS A 339 8.88 -31.24 28.64
C LYS A 339 9.99 -30.21 28.51
N ASN A 340 10.60 -29.81 29.63
CA ASN A 340 11.61 -28.75 29.66
C ASN A 340 11.08 -27.48 28.98
N SER A 341 11.76 -26.98 27.94
CA SER A 341 11.35 -25.82 27.16
C SER A 341 10.22 -26.10 26.15
N MET A 342 9.81 -27.36 25.96
CA MET A 342 8.70 -27.70 25.08
C MET A 342 7.36 -27.45 25.82
N PRO A 343 6.48 -26.58 25.29
CA PRO A 343 5.20 -26.30 25.93
C PRO A 343 4.21 -27.46 25.79
N SER A 344 3.14 -27.43 26.58
CA SER A 344 2.00 -28.33 26.40
C SER A 344 1.23 -27.97 25.13
N PHE A 345 0.91 -28.96 24.30
CA PHE A 345 0.05 -28.80 23.13
C PHE A 345 -1.37 -29.33 23.35
N SER A 346 -1.74 -29.68 24.58
CA SER A 346 -3.07 -30.23 24.90
C SER A 346 -4.22 -29.25 24.72
N ALA A 347 -3.95 -27.95 24.57
CA ALA A 347 -4.94 -26.92 24.26
C ALA A 347 -5.10 -26.68 22.74
N VAL A 348 -4.11 -27.11 21.94
CA VAL A 348 -4.03 -26.84 20.49
C VAL A 348 -4.39 -28.08 19.69
N LEU A 349 -3.98 -29.25 20.16
CA LEU A 349 -4.24 -30.55 19.52
C LEU A 349 -5.23 -31.34 20.36
N THR A 350 -6.20 -31.97 19.70
CA THR A 350 -7.06 -33.01 20.26
C THR A 350 -6.27 -34.28 20.57
N GLU A 351 -6.87 -35.24 21.27
CA GLU A 351 -6.24 -36.53 21.56
C GLU A 351 -5.89 -37.32 20.29
N ASP A 352 -6.85 -37.46 19.37
CA ASP A 352 -6.63 -38.13 18.10
C ASP A 352 -5.53 -37.45 17.27
N GLU A 353 -5.49 -36.12 17.25
CA GLU A 353 -4.45 -35.39 16.52
C GLU A 353 -3.06 -35.60 17.12
N ARG A 354 -2.94 -35.77 18.45
CA ARG A 354 -1.67 -36.11 19.07
C ARG A 354 -1.23 -37.52 18.68
N TRP A 355 -2.13 -38.50 18.64
CA TRP A 355 -1.82 -39.85 18.16
C TRP A 355 -1.44 -39.87 16.67
N GLN A 356 -2.14 -39.13 15.82
CA GLN A 356 -1.77 -38.93 14.42
C GLN A 356 -0.34 -38.37 14.26
N VAL A 357 0.03 -37.39 15.08
CA VAL A 357 1.40 -36.85 15.11
C VAL A 357 2.42 -37.92 15.53
N VAL A 358 2.09 -38.76 16.53
CA VAL A 358 2.95 -39.87 16.94
C VAL A 358 3.14 -40.87 15.80
N GLN A 359 2.08 -41.27 15.10
CA GLN A 359 2.18 -42.17 13.93
C GLN A 359 3.07 -41.56 12.83
N TYR A 360 2.88 -40.29 12.50
CA TYR A 360 3.69 -39.61 11.49
C TYR A 360 5.15 -39.49 11.92
N LEU A 361 5.43 -39.23 13.20
CA LEU A 361 6.80 -39.24 13.73
C LEU A 361 7.45 -40.63 13.56
N ARG A 362 6.71 -41.71 13.84
CA ARG A 362 7.21 -43.08 13.59
C ARG A 362 7.47 -43.35 12.12
N ALA A 363 6.62 -42.87 11.23
CA ALA A 363 6.85 -42.97 9.80
C ALA A 363 8.12 -42.21 9.38
N LEU A 364 8.36 -41.00 9.90
CA LEU A 364 9.61 -40.26 9.67
C LEU A 364 10.85 -40.98 10.19
N GLN A 365 10.75 -41.60 11.37
CA GLN A 365 11.82 -42.40 11.96
C GLN A 365 12.12 -43.66 11.14
N ARG A 366 11.07 -44.33 10.65
CA ARG A 366 11.17 -45.50 9.78
C ARG A 366 11.76 -45.15 8.42
N ALA A 367 11.36 -44.03 7.82
CA ALA A 367 11.88 -43.57 6.54
C ALA A 367 13.39 -43.25 6.61
N ARG A 368 13.87 -42.73 7.75
CA ARG A 368 15.31 -42.48 7.96
C ARG A 368 16.10 -43.73 8.33
N ASN A 369 15.46 -44.70 8.98
CA ASN A 369 16.05 -45.96 9.44
C ASN A 369 15.27 -47.16 8.86
N ALA A 370 15.23 -47.25 7.53
CA ALA A 370 14.58 -48.36 6.84
C ALA A 370 15.26 -49.68 7.21
N LYS A 371 14.49 -50.75 7.41
CA LYS A 371 15.03 -52.11 7.51
C LYS A 371 14.93 -52.77 6.15
N ASP A 372 15.72 -53.80 5.92
CA ASP A 372 15.66 -54.62 4.70
C ASP A 372 14.25 -55.15 4.43
N SER A 373 13.43 -55.36 5.47
CA SER A 373 12.02 -55.76 5.36
C SER A 373 11.10 -54.71 4.72
N ASP A 374 11.53 -53.46 4.59
CA ASP A 374 10.77 -52.38 3.94
C ASP A 374 11.09 -52.29 2.44
N LEU A 375 12.12 -52.99 1.97
CA LEU A 375 12.44 -53.07 0.55
C LEU A 375 11.44 -54.01 -0.15
N PRO A 376 10.98 -53.66 -1.35
CA PRO A 376 9.98 -54.42 -2.10
C PRO A 376 10.47 -55.80 -2.57
#